data_AF-A0A9W5F2Q0-F1
#
_entry.id   AF-A0A9W5F2Q0-F1
#
_cell.length_a   1.000
_cell.length_b   1.000
_cell.length_c   1.000
_cell.angle_alpha   90.00
_cell.angle_beta   90.00
_cell.angle_gamma   90.00
#
_symmetry.space_group_name_H-M   'P 1'
#
loop_
_entity.id
_entity.type
_entity.pdbx_description
1 polymer ?
#
loop_
_entity_poly.entity_id
_entity_poly.type
_entity_poly.pdbx_seq_one_letter_code
_entity_poly.pdbx_strand_id
1 'polypeptide(L)'
;MTFDDLRAKYPRLLRPSTHFMCHEGWVRILDRYFEVVDGVMPDGETYDIGQIKEKMGTIRIYDSVYGDAWASVPAVTEAHRLAEARSLHTCEYCGQRGRLRKRRAYLTVTCDDHAFQNDALAIPEEPEPRYHVQTAGGWEVYDPDADAFVESVPPDWL
;
A
#
# COMPACT_ATOMS: atom_id res chain seq x y z
N MET A 1 1.77 -0.34 -16.59
CA MET A 1 2.34 0.84 -15.91
C MET A 1 3.49 0.32 -15.08
N THR A 2 4.70 0.80 -15.37
CA THR A 2 5.95 0.48 -14.66
C THR A 2 6.24 1.53 -13.59
N PHE A 3 7.29 1.33 -12.78
CA PHE A 3 7.78 2.40 -11.91
C PHE A 3 8.28 3.63 -12.67
N ASP A 4 8.79 3.45 -13.90
CA ASP A 4 9.22 4.57 -14.74
C ASP A 4 8.03 5.36 -15.28
N ASP A 5 6.95 4.67 -15.67
CA ASP A 5 5.69 5.33 -16.04
C ASP A 5 5.14 6.16 -14.86
N LEU A 6 5.24 5.62 -13.63
CA LEU A 6 4.81 6.29 -12.41
C LEU A 6 5.63 7.55 -12.11
N ARG A 7 6.96 7.48 -12.25
CA ARG A 7 7.84 8.66 -12.13
C ARG A 7 7.52 9.70 -13.20
N ALA A 8 7.28 9.28 -14.43
CA ALA A 8 6.93 10.18 -15.53
C ALA A 8 5.58 10.87 -15.30
N LYS A 9 4.62 10.18 -14.67
CA LYS A 9 3.30 10.73 -14.33
C LYS A 9 3.36 11.72 -13.17
N TYR A 10 4.18 11.47 -12.15
CA TYR A 10 4.29 12.30 -10.94
C TYR A 10 5.70 12.87 -10.70
N PRO A 11 6.27 13.66 -11.62
CA PRO A 11 7.67 14.10 -11.56
C PRO A 11 7.98 15.04 -10.39
N ARG A 12 6.97 15.72 -9.82
CA ARG A 12 7.13 16.57 -8.63
C ARG A 12 7.09 15.80 -7.31
N LEU A 13 6.54 14.59 -7.32
CA LEU A 13 6.41 13.74 -6.12
C LEU A 13 7.50 12.66 -6.08
N LEU A 14 7.92 12.18 -7.25
CA LEU A 14 8.87 11.09 -7.39
C LEU A 14 10.14 11.59 -8.06
N ARG A 15 11.23 11.64 -7.30
CA ARG A 15 12.56 11.95 -7.83
C ARG A 15 13.06 10.77 -8.66
N PRO A 16 13.94 10.99 -9.66
CA PRO A 16 14.59 9.88 -10.39
C PRO A 16 15.29 8.88 -9.47
N SER A 17 15.80 9.34 -8.33
CA SER A 17 16.47 8.53 -7.32
C SER A 17 15.51 7.79 -6.37
N THR A 18 14.20 8.03 -6.44
CA THR A 18 13.23 7.35 -5.56
C THR A 18 13.29 5.86 -5.83
N HIS A 19 13.62 5.10 -4.79
CA HIS A 19 13.77 3.65 -4.86
C HIS A 19 12.50 2.95 -4.38
N PHE A 20 12.04 1.97 -5.15
CA PHE A 20 10.91 1.12 -4.81
C PHE A 20 11.44 -0.22 -4.30
N MET A 21 11.22 -0.50 -3.02
CA MET A 21 11.56 -1.76 -2.38
C MET A 21 10.33 -2.69 -2.33
N CYS A 22 9.66 -2.78 -3.47
CA CYS A 22 8.51 -3.64 -3.74
C CYS A 22 8.47 -3.95 -5.25
N HIS A 23 7.58 -4.83 -5.68
CA HIS A 23 7.42 -5.19 -7.10
C HIS A 23 6.30 -4.40 -7.82
N GLU A 24 6.35 -4.41 -9.16
CA GLU A 24 5.51 -3.54 -10.01
C GLU A 24 4.01 -3.87 -9.98
N GLY A 25 3.61 -5.02 -9.43
CA GLY A 25 2.20 -5.35 -9.24
C GLY A 25 1.45 -4.34 -8.37
N TRP A 26 2.17 -3.58 -7.53
CA TRP A 26 1.59 -2.50 -6.71
C TRP A 26 1.64 -1.11 -7.34
N VAL A 27 2.14 -0.96 -8.58
CA VAL A 27 2.20 0.35 -9.26
C VAL A 27 0.84 1.02 -9.34
N ARG A 28 -0.26 0.28 -9.58
CA ARG A 28 -1.61 0.88 -9.62
C ARG A 28 -2.10 1.35 -8.25
N ILE A 29 -1.62 0.74 -7.16
CA ILE A 29 -1.93 1.19 -5.79
C ILE A 29 -1.21 2.52 -5.55
N LEU A 30 0.07 2.59 -5.92
CA LEU A 30 0.87 3.80 -5.83
C LEU A 30 0.32 4.92 -6.73
N ASP A 31 -0.15 4.59 -7.93
CA ASP A 31 -0.79 5.55 -8.84
C ASP A 31 -1.98 6.25 -8.19
N ARG A 32 -2.89 5.48 -7.60
CA ARG A 32 -4.05 6.02 -6.85
C ARG A 32 -3.63 6.86 -5.64
N TYR A 33 -2.60 6.42 -4.93
CA TYR A 33 -2.06 7.17 -3.80
C TYR A 33 -1.49 8.52 -4.26
N PHE A 34 -0.64 8.51 -5.29
CA PHE A 34 -0.02 9.72 -5.80
C PHE A 34 -1.00 10.65 -6.49
N GLU A 35 -2.08 10.14 -7.10
CA GLU A 35 -3.16 10.98 -7.63
C GLU A 35 -3.81 11.85 -6.53
N VAL A 36 -4.10 11.25 -5.37
CA VAL A 36 -4.62 12.00 -4.21
C VAL A 36 -3.60 13.02 -3.73
N VAL A 37 -2.33 12.60 -3.63
CA VAL A 37 -1.26 13.45 -3.12
C VAL A 37 -1.03 14.66 -4.03
N ASP A 38 -0.95 14.42 -5.33
CA ASP A 38 -0.81 15.45 -6.36
C ASP A 38 -2.00 16.41 -6.27
N GLY A 39 -3.23 15.90 -6.16
CA GLY A 39 -4.44 16.72 -6.11
C GLY A 39 -4.55 17.66 -4.91
N VAL A 40 -3.92 17.35 -3.77
CA VAL A 40 -4.05 18.14 -2.53
C VAL A 40 -2.75 18.82 -2.06
N MET A 41 -1.61 18.50 -2.69
CA MET A 41 -0.33 19.13 -2.38
C MET A 41 -0.31 20.58 -2.90
N PRO A 42 -0.03 21.59 -2.05
CA PRO A 42 0.03 22.99 -2.46
C PRO A 42 1.08 23.25 -3.55
N ASP A 43 0.80 24.24 -4.40
CA ASP A 43 1.75 24.69 -5.42
C ASP A 43 3.01 25.28 -4.77
N GLY A 44 4.18 24.93 -5.31
CA GLY A 44 5.48 25.42 -4.86
C GLY A 44 6.08 24.67 -3.66
N GLU A 45 5.33 23.78 -3.02
CA GLU A 45 5.85 22.94 -1.94
C GLU A 45 6.70 21.78 -2.46
N THR A 46 7.55 21.24 -1.58
CA THR A 46 8.37 20.06 -1.89
C THR A 46 7.86 18.84 -1.13
N TYR A 47 7.51 17.80 -1.88
CA TYR A 47 7.20 16.48 -1.37
C TYR A 47 8.46 15.61 -1.32
N ASP A 48 8.69 14.95 -0.21
CA ASP A 48 9.86 14.11 0.04
C ASP A 48 9.42 12.68 0.35
N ILE A 49 9.85 11.74 -0.49
CA ILE A 49 9.70 10.30 -0.26
C ILE A 49 10.99 9.78 0.37
N GLY A 50 10.90 9.34 1.62
CA GLY A 50 11.96 8.64 2.30
C GLY A 50 12.09 7.19 1.81
N GLN A 51 10.99 6.43 1.83
CA GLN A 51 10.96 5.02 1.41
C GLN A 51 9.59 4.60 0.91
N ILE A 52 9.57 3.76 -0.13
CA ILE A 52 8.40 2.96 -0.52
C ILE A 52 8.84 1.51 -0.47
N LYS A 53 8.21 0.71 0.38
CA LYS A 53 8.65 -0.69 0.58
C LYS A 53 7.51 -1.63 0.90
N GLU A 54 7.72 -2.90 0.58
CA GLU A 54 7.02 -3.99 1.23
C GLU A 54 7.43 -4.07 2.72
N LYS A 55 6.43 -4.28 3.58
CA LYS A 55 6.62 -4.67 4.97
C LYS A 55 5.42 -5.50 5.46
N MET A 56 5.71 -6.74 5.87
CA MET A 56 4.73 -7.66 6.48
C MET A 56 3.49 -7.93 5.60
N GLY A 57 3.71 -8.09 4.30
CA GLY A 57 2.68 -8.29 3.28
C GLY A 57 1.92 -7.04 2.88
N THR A 58 2.40 -5.85 3.22
CA THR A 58 1.72 -4.60 2.87
C THR A 58 2.72 -3.54 2.43
N ILE A 59 2.27 -2.56 1.66
CA ILE A 59 3.08 -1.42 1.26
C ILE A 59 3.23 -0.43 2.41
N ARG A 60 4.41 0.17 2.57
CA ARG A 60 4.65 1.30 3.47
C ARG A 60 5.22 2.44 2.65
N ILE A 61 4.61 3.61 2.78
CA ILE A 61 5.04 4.84 2.14
C ILE A 61 5.46 5.77 3.28
N TYR A 62 6.75 6.10 3.33
CA TYR A 62 7.30 7.04 4.29
C TYR A 62 7.55 8.35 3.56
N ASP A 63 6.68 9.32 3.79
CA ASP A 63 6.66 10.60 3.10
C ASP A 63 6.59 11.79 4.07
N SER A 64 6.95 12.96 3.56
CA SER A 64 6.79 14.23 4.26
C SER A 64 6.68 15.38 3.26
N VAL A 65 6.07 16.48 3.68
CA VAL A 65 6.16 17.78 3.01
C VAL A 65 6.99 18.68 3.92
N TYR A 66 7.96 19.40 3.35
CA TYR A 66 8.71 20.39 4.10
C TYR A 66 7.85 21.64 4.33
N GLY A 67 7.35 21.86 5.54
CA GLY A 67 6.67 23.12 5.90
C GLY A 67 5.51 22.97 6.89
N ASP A 68 4.78 21.86 6.88
CA ASP A 68 3.74 21.50 7.85
C ASP A 68 3.45 19.99 7.77
N ALA A 69 2.97 19.40 8.86
CA ALA A 69 2.73 17.95 9.00
C ALA A 69 1.56 17.45 8.10
N TRP A 70 1.84 17.30 6.82
CA TRP A 70 0.90 16.96 5.75
C TRP A 70 0.27 15.55 5.87
N ALA A 71 0.89 14.65 6.64
CA ALA A 71 0.28 13.39 7.08
C ALA A 71 -1.04 13.59 7.86
N SER A 72 -1.31 14.82 8.34
CA SER A 72 -2.55 15.21 9.03
C SER A 72 -3.66 15.65 8.07
N VAL A 73 -3.41 15.73 6.76
CA VAL A 73 -4.45 15.99 5.76
C VAL A 73 -5.32 14.75 5.63
N PRO A 74 -6.64 14.81 5.95
CA PRO A 74 -7.48 13.62 6.02
C PRO A 74 -7.48 12.75 4.75
N ALA A 75 -7.46 13.39 3.58
CA ALA A 75 -7.40 12.67 2.29
C ALA A 75 -6.11 11.86 2.12
N VAL A 76 -4.98 12.39 2.60
CA VAL A 76 -3.67 11.72 2.53
C VAL A 76 -3.59 10.60 3.55
N THR A 77 -4.06 10.85 4.78
CA THR A 77 -4.16 9.82 5.81
C THR A 77 -4.98 8.64 5.30
N GLU A 78 -6.10 8.91 4.63
CA GLU A 78 -6.96 7.88 4.05
C GLU A 78 -6.31 7.19 2.85
N ALA A 79 -5.63 7.93 1.97
CA ALA A 79 -4.88 7.35 0.86
C ALA A 79 -3.79 6.39 1.34
N HIS A 80 -3.09 6.71 2.43
CA HIS A 80 -2.13 5.81 3.08
C HIS A 80 -2.84 4.53 3.55
N ARG A 81 -3.91 4.64 4.34
CA ARG A 81 -4.65 3.48 4.85
C ARG A 81 -5.13 2.57 3.72
N LEU A 82 -5.71 3.15 2.67
CA LEU A 82 -6.17 2.41 1.50
C LEU A 82 -5.00 1.76 0.74
N ALA A 83 -3.85 2.44 0.60
CA ALA A 83 -2.68 1.84 -0.04
C ALA A 83 -2.20 0.60 0.73
N GLU A 84 -2.06 0.70 2.06
CA GLU A 84 -1.70 -0.43 2.92
C GLU A 84 -2.73 -1.57 2.80
N ALA A 85 -4.01 -1.26 2.92
CA ALA A 85 -5.07 -2.26 2.87
C ALA A 85 -5.20 -2.96 1.51
N ARG A 86 -5.15 -2.21 0.39
CA ARG A 86 -5.17 -2.77 -0.97
C ARG A 86 -4.01 -3.74 -1.20
N SER A 87 -2.83 -3.39 -0.70
CA SER A 87 -1.63 -4.20 -0.91
C SER A 87 -1.73 -5.57 -0.23
N LEU A 88 -2.46 -5.69 0.89
CA LEU A 88 -2.71 -6.95 1.59
C LEU A 88 -3.45 -7.99 0.72
N HIS A 89 -4.19 -7.53 -0.29
CA HIS A 89 -5.03 -8.35 -1.17
C HIS A 89 -4.58 -8.33 -2.64
N THR A 90 -3.45 -7.71 -2.95
CA THR A 90 -2.96 -7.52 -4.33
C THR A 90 -1.61 -8.20 -4.50
N CYS A 91 -1.47 -9.06 -5.52
CA CYS A 91 -0.21 -9.70 -5.82
C CYS A 91 0.87 -8.67 -6.13
N GLU A 92 1.96 -8.72 -5.39
CA GLU A 92 3.08 -7.77 -5.50
C GLU A 92 3.74 -7.80 -6.90
N TYR A 93 3.67 -8.92 -7.62
CA TYR A 93 4.34 -9.09 -8.91
C TYR A 93 3.49 -8.67 -10.11
N CYS A 94 2.20 -9.04 -10.15
CA CYS A 94 1.34 -8.82 -11.33
C CYS A 94 0.12 -7.92 -11.09
N GLY A 95 -0.16 -7.55 -9.84
CA GLY A 95 -1.29 -6.68 -9.51
C GLY A 95 -2.67 -7.32 -9.57
N GLN A 96 -2.76 -8.63 -9.84
CA GLN A 96 -4.00 -9.41 -9.72
C GLN A 96 -4.32 -9.70 -8.25
N ARG A 97 -5.50 -10.28 -7.96
CA ARG A 97 -5.85 -10.70 -6.60
C ARG A 97 -4.76 -11.61 -6.02
N GLY A 98 -4.27 -11.24 -4.85
CA GLY A 98 -3.29 -12.00 -4.09
C GLY A 98 -3.83 -12.40 -2.73
N ARG A 99 -3.08 -13.26 -2.04
CA ARG A 99 -3.34 -13.65 -0.65
C ARG A 99 -2.08 -13.40 0.16
N LEU A 100 -2.23 -12.98 1.42
CA LEU A 100 -1.11 -12.96 2.34
C LEU A 100 -0.57 -14.38 2.50
N ARG A 101 0.72 -14.53 2.29
CA ARG A 101 1.44 -15.80 2.34
C ARG A 101 2.72 -15.65 3.13
N LYS A 102 3.16 -16.75 3.71
CA LYS A 102 4.45 -16.89 4.34
C LYS A 102 5.40 -17.67 3.44
N ARG A 103 6.50 -17.03 3.07
CA ARG A 103 7.65 -17.62 2.38
C ARG A 103 8.80 -17.75 3.37
N ARG A 104 9.00 -18.94 3.93
CA ARG A 104 9.96 -19.19 5.03
C ARG A 104 9.65 -18.28 6.25
N ALA A 105 10.46 -17.26 6.50
CA ALA A 105 10.29 -16.30 7.61
C ALA A 105 9.76 -14.92 7.15
N TYR A 106 9.41 -14.78 5.88
CA TYR A 106 8.99 -13.53 5.25
C TYR A 106 7.52 -13.59 4.84
N LEU A 107 6.77 -12.52 5.11
CA LEU A 107 5.38 -12.35 4.66
C LEU A 107 5.36 -11.62 3.31
N THR A 108 4.50 -12.05 2.40
CA THR A 108 4.35 -11.47 1.06
C THR A 108 2.95 -11.71 0.53
N VAL A 109 2.48 -10.88 -0.40
CA VAL A 109 1.17 -11.06 -1.04
C VAL A 109 1.38 -11.48 -2.48
N THR A 110 0.98 -12.71 -2.80
CA THR A 110 1.11 -13.25 -4.16
C THR A 110 -0.14 -14.01 -4.59
N CYS A 111 -0.43 -14.01 -5.90
CA CYS A 111 -1.34 -14.97 -6.51
C CYS A 111 -0.68 -16.36 -6.57
N ASP A 112 -1.43 -17.40 -6.94
CA ASP A 112 -0.89 -18.76 -7.05
C ASP A 112 0.27 -18.85 -8.05
N ASP A 113 0.16 -18.17 -9.20
CA ASP A 113 1.21 -18.17 -10.24
C ASP A 113 2.55 -17.57 -9.76
N HIS A 114 2.49 -16.61 -8.82
CA HIS A 114 3.67 -15.98 -8.24
C HIS A 114 3.99 -16.49 -6.82
N ALA A 115 3.32 -17.55 -6.36
CA ALA A 115 3.58 -18.12 -5.05
C ALA A 115 4.98 -18.75 -4.97
N PHE A 116 5.51 -19.27 -6.08
CA PHE A 116 6.88 -19.79 -6.15
C PHE A 116 7.84 -18.73 -6.68
N GLN A 117 8.80 -18.34 -5.84
CA GLN A 117 9.87 -17.36 -6.12
C GLN A 117 11.06 -17.68 -5.22
N ASN A 118 12.28 -17.38 -5.68
CA ASN A 118 13.52 -17.56 -4.91
C ASN A 118 13.64 -18.97 -4.29
N ASP A 119 13.32 -20.00 -5.08
CA ASP A 119 13.38 -21.42 -4.69
C ASP A 119 12.60 -21.74 -3.40
N ALA A 120 11.46 -21.08 -3.22
CA ALA A 120 10.56 -21.33 -2.10
C ALA A 120 9.11 -21.10 -2.52
N LEU A 121 8.20 -21.93 -2.02
CA LEU A 121 6.77 -21.69 -2.13
C LEU A 121 6.29 -20.77 -0.99
N ALA A 122 5.46 -19.79 -1.30
CA ALA A 122 4.76 -18.97 -0.32
C ALA A 122 3.39 -19.59 0.01
N ILE A 123 3.23 -20.03 1.26
CA ILE A 123 2.03 -20.73 1.74
C ILE A 123 1.02 -19.70 2.26
N PRO A 124 -0.26 -19.75 1.86
CA PRO A 124 -1.28 -18.82 2.36
C PRO A 124 -1.42 -18.86 3.88
N GLU A 125 -1.56 -17.69 4.48
CA GLU A 125 -1.99 -17.58 5.88
C GLU A 125 -3.51 -17.81 5.94
N GLU A 126 -3.95 -18.63 6.88
CA GLU A 126 -5.36 -18.99 7.08
C GLU A 126 -5.76 -18.75 8.55
N PRO A 127 -6.89 -18.08 8.82
CA PRO A 127 -7.78 -17.44 7.83
C PRO A 127 -7.10 -16.25 7.13
N GLU A 128 -7.59 -15.86 5.94
CA GLU A 128 -7.07 -14.70 5.22
C GLU A 128 -7.13 -13.45 6.11
N PRO A 129 -5.98 -12.82 6.40
CA PRO A 129 -5.96 -11.66 7.29
C PRO A 129 -6.75 -10.50 6.71
N ARG A 130 -7.43 -9.79 7.61
CA ARG A 130 -8.20 -8.60 7.28
C ARG A 130 -7.55 -7.36 7.87
N TYR A 131 -7.54 -6.29 7.09
CA TYR A 131 -6.97 -5.02 7.50
C TYR A 131 -7.97 -4.24 8.36
N HIS A 132 -7.82 -4.30 9.68
CA HIS A 132 -8.66 -3.57 10.63
C HIS A 132 -8.00 -2.26 11.07
N VAL A 133 -8.82 -1.23 11.25
CA VAL A 133 -8.39 0.08 11.74
C VAL A 133 -9.29 0.48 12.90
N GLN A 134 -8.68 0.91 14.01
CA GLN A 134 -9.41 1.56 15.09
C GLN A 134 -9.54 3.05 14.77
N THR A 135 -10.76 3.58 14.83
CA THR A 135 -11.06 4.99 14.65
C THR A 135 -11.70 5.56 15.91
N ALA A 136 -11.96 6.87 15.93
CA ALA A 136 -12.73 7.49 17.02
C ALA A 136 -14.19 6.98 17.06
N GLY A 137 -14.72 6.51 15.93
CA GLY A 137 -16.11 6.03 15.78
C GLY A 137 -16.29 4.53 16.05
N GLY A 138 -15.21 3.77 16.25
CA GLY A 138 -15.26 2.33 16.47
C GLY A 138 -14.19 1.60 15.70
N TRP A 139 -14.54 0.43 15.16
CA TRP A 139 -13.67 -0.37 14.32
C TRP A 139 -14.17 -0.37 12.89
N GLU A 140 -13.21 -0.33 11.97
CA GLU A 140 -13.45 -0.48 10.54
C GLU A 140 -12.60 -1.63 10.02
N VAL A 141 -13.07 -2.30 8.97
CA VAL A 141 -12.33 -3.32 8.23
C VAL A 141 -12.35 -2.97 6.75
N TYR A 142 -11.23 -3.19 6.07
CA TYR A 142 -11.18 -3.00 4.63
C TYR A 142 -11.95 -4.12 3.91
N ASP A 143 -12.90 -3.73 3.07
CA ASP A 143 -13.59 -4.59 2.13
C ASP A 143 -12.93 -4.45 0.75
N PRO A 144 -12.24 -5.49 0.25
CA PRO A 144 -11.54 -5.43 -1.03
C PRO A 144 -12.49 -5.41 -2.25
N ASP A 145 -13.73 -5.86 -2.12
CA ASP A 145 -14.72 -5.85 -3.21
C ASP A 145 -15.37 -4.47 -3.33
N ALA A 146 -15.60 -3.80 -2.21
CA ALA A 146 -16.05 -2.40 -2.18
C ALA A 146 -14.91 -1.39 -2.38
N ASP A 147 -13.65 -1.81 -2.21
CA ASP A 147 -12.46 -0.95 -2.19
C ASP A 147 -12.59 0.21 -1.18
N ALA A 148 -13.11 -0.11 0.01
CA ALA A 148 -13.45 0.85 1.05
C ALA A 148 -13.33 0.25 2.45
N PHE A 149 -13.09 1.10 3.44
CA PHE A 149 -13.28 0.75 4.85
C PHE A 149 -14.77 0.74 5.17
N VAL A 150 -15.24 -0.33 5.81
CA VAL A 150 -16.61 -0.49 6.27
C VAL A 150 -16.62 -0.71 7.78
N GLU A 151 -17.72 -0.33 8.43
CA GLU A 151 -17.90 -0.54 9.87
C GLU A 151 -17.75 -2.02 10.23
N SER A 152 -17.06 -2.29 11.34
CA SER A 152 -16.78 -3.63 11.85
C SER A 152 -16.90 -3.67 13.37
N VAL A 153 -17.12 -4.87 13.90
CA VAL A 153 -16.84 -5.16 15.30
C VAL A 153 -15.33 -5.18 15.56
N PRO A 154 -14.87 -5.04 16.82
CA PRO A 154 -13.46 -5.25 17.16
C PRO A 154 -12.97 -6.62 16.69
N PRO A 155 -11.72 -6.73 16.21
CA PRO A 155 -11.15 -8.01 15.80
C PRO A 155 -10.96 -8.95 17.00
N ASP A 156 -11.02 -10.25 16.73
CA ASP A 156 -11.03 -11.32 17.75
C ASP A 156 -9.73 -11.49 18.55
N TRP A 157 -8.64 -10.80 18.17
CA TRP A 157 -7.33 -10.87 18.84
C TRP A 157 -7.08 -9.76 19.88
N LEU A 158 -8.09 -8.93 20.16
CA LEU A 158 -8.11 -7.98 21.27
C LEU A 158 -8.61 -8.65 22.55
#